data_AF-A0A8H6GG37-F1
#
_entry.id   AF-A0A8H6GG37-F1
#
_cell.length_a   1.000
_cell.length_b   1.000
_cell.length_c   1.000
_cell.angle_alpha   90.00
_cell.angle_beta   90.00
_cell.angle_gamma   90.00
#
_symmetry.space_group_name_H-M   'P 1'
#
loop_
_entity.id
_entity.type
_entity.pdbx_description
1 polymer ?
#
loop_
_entity_poly.entity_id
_entity_poly.type
_entity_poly.pdbx_seq_one_letter_code
_entity_poly.pdbx_strand_id
1 'polypeptide(L)'
;MTNPDNLFTIFEMWPYNSVPLNIPDPTMMYLARHVGNSSRELLVKFDLKKRGYISTTSMDSELALVTANLALAAPGKLFYDPFVGTGSFPIACAHFGALAFGSDIDGRSIRGEGGNKSLKGNFDQKPTYVPPKKPYSFLVMLDDILAFASETLVDEGRLSFWMPTANDEDQEIPVPSHPYMGVVSVCTQPFNKWSRRLITYRRLPDSQVSQEALEAYTNRQKLTLNGTSADELNPFRRGYFKKFEAEE
;
A
#
# COMPACT_ATOMS: atom_id res chain seq x y z
N MET A 1 -15.89 31.75 -25.21
CA MET A 1 -17.25 31.18 -25.08
C MET A 1 -17.41 30.65 -23.67
N THR A 2 -18.47 31.01 -22.96
CA THR A 2 -18.77 30.54 -21.60
C THR A 2 -19.86 29.47 -21.66
N ASN A 3 -19.67 28.35 -20.94
CA ASN A 3 -20.63 27.24 -20.79
C ASN A 3 -21.14 26.58 -22.09
N PRO A 4 -20.26 25.99 -22.93
CA PRO A 4 -20.70 25.25 -24.11
C PRO A 4 -21.34 23.90 -23.75
N ASP A 5 -22.35 23.47 -24.50
CA ASP A 5 -22.98 22.14 -24.35
C ASP A 5 -22.03 21.00 -24.72
N ASN A 6 -21.14 21.25 -25.69
CA ASN A 6 -20.10 20.32 -26.10
C ASN A 6 -18.79 21.06 -26.24
N LEU A 7 -17.75 20.54 -25.58
CA LEU A 7 -16.38 20.98 -25.77
C LEU A 7 -15.64 19.90 -26.55
N PHE A 8 -15.02 20.28 -27.66
CA PHE A 8 -14.17 19.41 -28.46
C PHE A 8 -12.72 19.87 -28.37
N THR A 9 -11.81 18.92 -28.31
CA THR A 9 -10.37 19.15 -28.14
C THR A 9 -9.61 18.35 -29.19
N ILE A 10 -8.55 18.96 -29.73
CA ILE A 10 -7.56 18.28 -30.56
C ILE A 10 -6.42 17.83 -29.65
N PHE A 11 -6.12 16.53 -29.64
CA PHE A 11 -4.95 15.96 -28.98
C PHE A 11 -3.90 15.60 -30.02
N GLU A 12 -2.70 16.11 -29.83
CA GLU A 12 -1.57 15.89 -30.73
C GLU A 12 -0.58 14.92 -30.07
N MET A 13 -0.25 13.85 -30.78
CA MET A 13 0.83 12.95 -30.39
C MET A 13 2.11 13.37 -31.11
N TRP A 14 3.05 13.88 -30.33
CA TRP A 14 4.37 14.27 -30.80
C TRP A 14 5.39 13.18 -30.47
N PRO A 15 6.42 12.98 -31.33
CA PRO A 15 7.57 12.18 -30.96
C PRO A 15 8.26 12.76 -29.71
N TYR A 16 8.86 11.89 -28.91
CA TYR A 16 9.68 12.32 -27.77
C TYR A 16 10.77 13.29 -28.25
N ASN A 17 11.00 14.38 -27.49
CA ASN A 17 11.90 15.48 -27.87
C ASN A 17 11.56 16.20 -29.18
N SER A 18 10.28 16.29 -29.57
CA SER A 18 9.88 17.03 -30.79
C SER A 18 10.35 18.48 -30.84
N VAL A 19 10.32 19.19 -29.70
CA VAL A 19 10.71 20.62 -29.64
C VAL A 19 12.22 20.79 -29.90
N PRO A 20 13.15 20.13 -29.18
CA PRO A 20 14.58 20.25 -29.50
C PRO A 20 14.97 19.73 -30.89
N LEU A 21 14.26 18.72 -31.41
CA LEU A 21 14.52 18.13 -32.72
C LEU A 21 13.89 18.91 -33.88
N ASN A 22 13.18 20.00 -33.58
CA ASN A 22 12.49 20.84 -34.55
C ASN A 22 11.58 20.02 -35.49
N ILE A 23 10.87 19.04 -34.93
CA ILE A 23 9.94 18.21 -35.70
C ILE A 23 8.74 19.10 -36.06
N PRO A 24 8.40 19.24 -37.36
CA PRO A 24 7.42 20.23 -37.80
C PRO A 24 5.96 19.83 -37.53
N ASP A 25 5.68 18.52 -37.51
CA ASP A 25 4.31 17.99 -37.45
C ASP A 25 4.19 16.86 -36.41
N PRO A 26 3.03 16.74 -35.73
CA PRO A 26 2.77 15.61 -34.86
C PRO A 26 2.62 14.33 -35.68
N THR A 27 2.92 13.20 -35.05
CA THR A 27 2.75 11.87 -35.67
C THR A 27 1.28 11.52 -35.85
N MET A 28 0.41 12.02 -34.96
CA MET A 28 -1.03 11.78 -35.03
C MET A 28 -1.81 12.92 -34.37
N MET A 29 -3.00 13.20 -34.89
CA MET A 29 -3.97 14.11 -34.29
C MET A 29 -5.28 13.38 -34.02
N TYR A 30 -5.88 13.62 -32.86
CA TYR A 30 -7.19 13.10 -32.49
C TYR A 30 -8.13 14.25 -32.17
N LEU A 31 -9.29 14.27 -32.82
CA LEU A 31 -10.40 15.12 -32.42
C LEU A 31 -11.29 14.33 -31.45
N ALA A 32 -11.48 14.84 -30.23
CA ALA A 32 -12.26 14.15 -29.20
C ALA A 32 -13.24 15.11 -28.51
N ARG A 33 -14.35 14.55 -28.00
CA ARG A 33 -15.24 15.26 -27.09
C ARG A 33 -14.65 15.24 -25.69
N HIS A 34 -14.59 16.39 -25.04
CA HIS A 34 -14.24 16.49 -23.63
C HIS A 34 -15.33 15.81 -22.77
N VAL A 35 -14.94 14.82 -21.99
CA VAL A 35 -15.85 14.03 -21.13
C VAL A 35 -15.73 14.38 -19.65
N GLY A 36 -14.61 14.94 -19.22
CA GLY A 36 -14.37 15.28 -17.82
C GLY A 36 -12.94 15.77 -17.57
N ASN A 37 -12.80 16.51 -16.47
CA ASN A 37 -11.51 17.01 -15.99
C ASN A 37 -10.88 16.03 -15.00
N SER A 38 -9.57 16.14 -14.81
CA SER A 38 -8.89 15.49 -13.69
C SER A 38 -9.30 16.11 -12.35
N SER A 39 -9.32 15.30 -11.30
CA SER A 39 -9.61 15.76 -9.93
C SER A 39 -8.37 16.28 -9.18
N ARG A 40 -7.53 17.09 -9.84
CA ARG A 40 -6.27 17.60 -9.26
C ARG A 40 -6.49 18.51 -8.05
N GLU A 41 -7.64 19.16 -7.98
CA GLU A 41 -8.07 19.97 -6.84
C GLU A 41 -8.15 19.17 -5.53
N LEU A 42 -8.31 17.85 -5.61
CA LEU A 42 -8.32 16.97 -4.44
C LEU A 42 -6.97 16.98 -3.71
N LEU A 43 -5.86 17.19 -4.41
CA LEU A 43 -4.54 17.30 -3.78
C LEU A 43 -4.48 18.50 -2.83
N VAL A 44 -5.08 19.61 -3.23
CA VAL A 44 -5.18 20.81 -2.40
C VAL A 44 -6.16 20.59 -1.24
N LYS A 45 -7.26 19.87 -1.48
CA LYS A 45 -8.26 19.57 -0.45
C LYS A 45 -7.69 18.67 0.65
N PHE A 46 -6.97 17.61 0.26
CA PHE A 46 -6.42 16.60 1.15
C PHE A 46 -4.99 16.87 1.59
N ASP A 47 -4.43 18.05 1.31
CA ASP A 47 -3.10 18.45 1.76
C ASP A 47 -2.91 18.12 3.26
N LEU A 48 -1.88 17.32 3.56
CA LEU A 48 -1.58 16.86 4.91
C LEU A 48 -1.43 18.03 5.91
N LYS A 49 -0.99 19.21 5.45
CA LYS A 49 -0.87 20.41 6.30
C LYS A 49 -2.21 20.90 6.86
N LYS A 50 -3.33 20.56 6.21
CA LYS A 50 -4.68 20.94 6.64
C LYS A 50 -5.27 19.96 7.65
N ARG A 51 -4.58 18.84 7.91
CA ARG A 51 -5.07 17.79 8.79
C ARG A 51 -4.73 18.11 10.24
N GLY A 52 -5.71 17.95 11.15
CA GLY A 52 -5.50 18.20 12.58
C GLY A 52 -4.54 17.21 13.25
N TYR A 53 -4.31 16.04 12.65
CA TYR A 53 -3.37 15.03 13.13
C TYR A 53 -2.55 14.44 11.99
N ILE A 54 -1.23 14.55 12.09
CA ILE A 54 -0.25 13.93 11.19
C ILE A 54 0.86 13.27 12.01
N SER A 55 1.51 12.29 11.40
CA SER A 55 2.69 11.61 11.93
C SER A 55 3.62 11.24 10.78
N THR A 56 4.83 10.78 11.11
CA THR A 56 5.83 10.28 10.15
C THR A 56 5.35 9.11 9.28
N THR A 57 4.27 8.43 9.67
CA THR A 57 3.66 7.32 8.91
C THR A 57 2.50 7.77 8.03
N SER A 58 2.21 9.07 7.95
CA SER A 58 1.12 9.57 7.11
C SER A 58 1.48 9.45 5.63
N MET A 59 0.66 8.70 4.89
CA MET A 59 0.81 8.61 3.43
C MET A 59 0.47 9.95 2.78
N ASP A 60 1.24 10.30 1.75
CA ASP A 60 0.98 11.43 0.86
C ASP A 60 -0.43 11.35 0.23
N SER A 61 -1.06 12.51 0.08
CA SER A 61 -2.45 12.64 -0.34
C SER A 61 -2.70 12.16 -1.78
N GLU A 62 -1.76 12.42 -2.71
CA GLU A 62 -1.88 11.95 -4.09
C GLU A 62 -1.85 10.42 -4.13
N LEU A 63 -0.86 9.84 -3.46
CA LEU A 63 -0.69 8.39 -3.43
C LEU A 63 -1.82 7.68 -2.69
N ALA A 64 -2.38 8.30 -1.65
CA ALA A 64 -3.56 7.79 -0.97
C ALA A 64 -4.79 7.77 -1.90
N LEU A 65 -5.02 8.83 -2.67
CA LEU A 65 -6.13 8.91 -3.64
C LEU A 65 -5.94 7.91 -4.79
N VAL A 66 -4.71 7.77 -5.31
CA VAL A 66 -4.39 6.76 -6.34
C VAL A 66 -4.61 5.34 -5.80
N THR A 67 -4.18 5.07 -4.58
CA THR A 67 -4.38 3.75 -3.94
C THR A 67 -5.86 3.46 -3.73
N ALA A 68 -6.65 4.43 -3.28
CA ALA A 68 -8.10 4.27 -3.11
C ALA A 68 -8.81 3.97 -4.44
N ASN A 69 -8.38 4.60 -5.54
CA ASN A 69 -8.88 4.27 -6.88
C ASN A 69 -8.51 2.85 -7.32
N LEU A 70 -7.26 2.43 -7.10
CA LEU A 70 -6.82 1.06 -7.41
C LEU A 70 -7.53 -0.01 -6.56
N ALA A 71 -7.88 0.35 -5.32
CA ALA A 71 -8.71 -0.46 -4.44
C ALA A 71 -10.22 -0.42 -4.80
N LEU A 72 -10.60 0.35 -5.82
CA LEU A 72 -11.97 0.53 -6.30
C LEU A 72 -12.93 1.07 -5.22
N ALA A 73 -12.47 1.99 -4.37
CA ALA A 73 -13.32 2.67 -3.39
C ALA A 73 -14.50 3.37 -4.07
N ALA A 74 -15.72 3.13 -3.58
CA ALA A 74 -16.96 3.66 -4.17
C ALA A 74 -18.11 3.61 -3.15
N PRO A 75 -19.23 4.32 -3.39
CA PRO A 75 -20.44 4.20 -2.57
C PRO A 75 -20.92 2.76 -2.43
N GLY A 76 -21.36 2.39 -1.22
CA GLY A 76 -21.86 1.05 -0.90
C GLY A 76 -20.77 -0.01 -0.67
N LYS A 77 -19.48 0.36 -0.73
CA LYS A 77 -18.37 -0.56 -0.45
C LYS A 77 -17.79 -0.36 0.94
N LEU A 78 -17.26 -1.44 1.51
CA LEU A 78 -16.47 -1.42 2.74
C LEU A 78 -14.97 -1.31 2.39
N PHE A 79 -14.23 -0.55 3.18
CA PHE A 79 -12.77 -0.47 3.10
C PHE A 79 -12.17 -0.67 4.49
N TYR A 80 -11.19 -1.57 4.60
CA TYR A 80 -10.51 -1.88 5.85
C TYR A 80 -9.00 -1.72 5.69
N ASP A 81 -8.41 -0.93 6.59
CA ASP A 81 -6.96 -0.75 6.70
C ASP A 81 -6.46 -1.36 8.03
N PRO A 82 -5.79 -2.53 8.01
CA PRO A 82 -5.28 -3.16 9.22
C PRO A 82 -4.04 -2.46 9.81
N PHE A 83 -3.49 -1.44 9.13
CA PHE A 83 -2.34 -0.63 9.55
C PHE A 83 -2.64 0.87 9.32
N VAL A 84 -3.77 1.32 9.86
CA VAL A 84 -4.39 2.60 9.47
C VAL A 84 -3.53 3.84 9.75
N GLY A 85 -2.64 3.76 10.72
CA GLY A 85 -1.75 4.82 11.15
C GLY A 85 -2.53 6.08 11.49
N THR A 86 -2.24 7.16 10.78
CA THR A 86 -3.01 8.40 10.93
C THR A 86 -4.34 8.34 10.22
N GLY A 87 -4.54 7.49 9.21
CA GLY A 87 -5.80 7.29 8.47
C GLY A 87 -5.79 7.84 7.05
N SER A 88 -4.64 7.96 6.39
CA SER A 88 -4.55 8.51 5.03
C SER A 88 -5.40 7.71 4.02
N PHE A 89 -5.37 6.37 4.05
CA PHE A 89 -6.17 5.56 3.11
C PHE A 89 -7.67 5.59 3.42
N PRO A 90 -8.15 5.39 4.67
CA PRO A 90 -9.58 5.50 4.94
C PRO A 90 -10.18 6.86 4.61
N ILE A 91 -9.44 7.97 4.84
CA ILE A 91 -9.91 9.31 4.43
C ILE A 91 -10.07 9.39 2.92
N ALA A 92 -9.10 8.91 2.14
CA ALA A 92 -9.18 8.89 0.68
C ALA A 92 -10.33 8.00 0.19
N CYS A 93 -10.53 6.83 0.79
CA CYS A 93 -11.62 5.92 0.41
C CYS A 93 -13.00 6.49 0.77
N ALA A 94 -13.13 7.10 1.95
CA ALA A 94 -14.36 7.76 2.37
C ALA A 94 -14.71 8.95 1.47
N HIS A 95 -13.71 9.65 0.93
CA HIS A 95 -13.95 10.70 -0.06
C HIS A 95 -14.64 10.17 -1.31
N PHE A 96 -14.28 8.96 -1.77
CA PHE A 96 -14.94 8.26 -2.87
C PHE A 96 -16.24 7.55 -2.46
N GLY A 97 -16.71 7.73 -1.21
CA GLY A 97 -18.00 7.24 -0.73
C GLY A 97 -17.99 5.86 -0.08
N ALA A 98 -16.81 5.21 0.06
CA ALA A 98 -16.73 3.95 0.78
C ALA A 98 -16.92 4.14 2.30
N LEU A 99 -17.51 3.17 2.98
CA LEU A 99 -17.47 3.10 4.43
C LEU A 99 -16.09 2.55 4.84
N ALA A 100 -15.21 3.45 5.27
CA ALA A 100 -13.83 3.12 5.58
C ALA A 100 -13.57 3.07 7.08
N PHE A 101 -12.86 2.04 7.53
CA PHE A 101 -12.42 1.86 8.91
C PHE A 101 -11.04 1.21 8.93
N GLY A 102 -10.42 1.16 10.10
CA GLY A 102 -9.10 0.55 10.23
C GLY A 102 -8.72 0.28 11.67
N SER A 103 -7.71 -0.55 11.82
CA SER A 103 -7.08 -0.87 13.10
C SER A 103 -5.62 -0.45 13.06
N ASP A 104 -5.08 -0.10 14.21
CA ASP A 104 -3.64 0.08 14.36
C ASP A 104 -3.20 -0.38 15.75
N ILE A 105 -1.90 -0.62 15.87
CA ILE A 105 -1.23 -0.92 17.12
C ILE A 105 -0.49 0.34 17.60
N ASP A 106 -0.96 0.95 18.70
CA ASP A 106 -0.30 2.17 19.23
C ASP A 106 1.06 1.84 19.88
N GLY A 107 2.13 2.17 19.16
CA GLY A 107 3.50 2.00 19.65
C GLY A 107 3.83 2.79 20.92
N ARG A 108 3.14 3.90 21.20
CA ARG A 108 3.36 4.71 22.42
C ARG A 108 2.82 3.97 23.63
N SER A 109 1.61 3.43 23.53
CA SER A 109 1.00 2.59 24.58
C SER A 109 1.85 1.36 24.86
N ILE A 110 2.53 0.81 23.83
CA ILE A 110 3.46 -0.30 24.02
C ILE A 110 4.72 0.12 24.79
N ARG A 111 5.35 1.22 24.38
CA ARG A 111 6.63 1.67 24.97
C ARG A 111 6.46 2.18 26.40
N GLY A 112 5.34 2.83 26.72
CA GLY A 112 5.12 3.45 28.02
C GLY A 112 6.26 4.41 28.40
N GLU A 113 6.63 4.43 29.68
CA GLU A 113 7.81 5.16 30.21
C GLU A 113 9.11 4.34 30.11
N GLY A 114 9.05 3.15 29.50
CA GLY A 114 10.18 2.21 29.44
C GLY A 114 10.33 1.35 30.70
N GLY A 115 11.23 0.36 30.63
CA GLY A 115 11.47 -0.59 31.72
C GLY A 115 10.19 -1.30 32.21
N ASN A 116 10.02 -1.36 33.54
CA ASN A 116 8.83 -1.96 34.18
C ASN A 116 7.53 -1.18 33.97
N LYS A 117 7.61 0.06 33.47
CA LYS A 117 6.46 0.93 33.17
C LYS A 117 6.16 0.93 31.67
N SER A 118 6.17 -0.25 31.08
CA SER A 118 5.87 -0.49 29.66
C SER A 118 4.98 -1.72 29.54
N LEU A 119 4.37 -1.94 28.37
CA LEU A 119 3.61 -3.17 28.13
C LEU A 119 4.52 -4.40 28.32
N LYS A 120 5.79 -4.30 27.89
CA LYS A 120 6.81 -5.34 28.10
C LYS A 120 7.06 -5.60 29.59
N GLY A 121 7.18 -4.55 30.40
CA GLY A 121 7.29 -4.65 31.85
C GLY A 121 6.10 -5.36 32.51
N ASN A 122 4.89 -5.17 31.98
CA ASN A 122 3.71 -5.90 32.43
C ASN A 122 3.77 -7.40 32.08
N PHE A 123 4.38 -7.76 30.93
CA PHE A 123 4.54 -9.16 30.53
C PHE A 123 5.44 -9.91 31.50
N ASP A 124 6.56 -9.29 31.88
CA ASP A 124 7.53 -9.88 32.80
C ASP A 124 6.93 -10.08 34.22
N GLN A 125 5.98 -9.23 34.61
CA GLN A 125 5.28 -9.32 35.90
C GLN A 125 4.16 -10.37 35.94
N LYS A 126 3.60 -10.78 34.78
CA LYS A 126 2.42 -11.63 34.70
C LYS A 126 2.70 -12.83 33.76
N PRO A 127 3.24 -13.94 34.28
CA PRO A 127 3.58 -15.12 33.47
C PRO A 127 2.39 -15.77 32.75
N THR A 128 1.16 -15.53 33.23
CA THR A 128 -0.09 -16.03 32.63
C THR A 128 -0.71 -15.07 31.60
N TYR A 129 -0.12 -13.88 31.43
CA TYR A 129 -0.59 -12.90 30.47
C TYR A 129 -0.03 -13.21 29.08
N VAL A 130 -0.91 -13.39 28.09
CA VAL A 130 -0.50 -13.56 26.70
C VAL A 130 -0.22 -12.18 26.09
N PRO A 131 1.01 -11.90 25.66
CA PRO A 131 1.33 -10.61 25.07
C PRO A 131 0.48 -10.33 23.82
N PRO A 132 -0.13 -9.13 23.70
CA PRO A 132 -0.90 -8.76 22.52
C PRO A 132 -0.01 -8.47 21.30
N LYS A 133 1.32 -8.53 21.45
CA LYS A 133 2.29 -8.39 20.37
C LYS A 133 3.45 -9.37 20.53
N LYS A 134 3.84 -10.00 19.43
CA LYS A 134 5.09 -10.76 19.28
C LYS A 134 5.90 -10.20 18.11
N PRO A 135 7.24 -10.33 18.11
CA PRO A 135 8.03 -10.12 16.91
C PRO A 135 7.41 -10.89 15.75
N TYR A 136 7.18 -10.19 14.64
CA TYR A 136 6.52 -10.76 13.46
C TYR A 136 7.39 -10.51 12.24
N SER A 137 7.65 -11.57 11.49
CA SER A 137 8.38 -11.44 10.22
C SER A 137 7.52 -10.70 9.22
N PHE A 138 8.17 -9.86 8.42
CA PHE A 138 7.61 -9.11 7.31
C PHE A 138 7.12 -10.06 6.21
N LEU A 139 7.86 -11.12 5.89
CA LEU A 139 7.42 -12.09 4.88
C LEU A 139 6.19 -12.86 5.36
N VAL A 140 6.17 -13.26 6.64
CA VAL A 140 5.01 -13.92 7.26
C VAL A 140 3.82 -12.95 7.32
N MET A 141 4.04 -11.68 7.66
CA MET A 141 3.00 -10.64 7.62
C MET A 141 2.38 -10.52 6.24
N LEU A 142 3.18 -10.47 5.18
CA LEU A 142 2.68 -10.39 3.81
C LEU A 142 1.85 -11.63 3.46
N ASP A 143 2.34 -12.83 3.79
CA ASP A 143 1.60 -14.07 3.60
C ASP A 143 0.22 -14.05 4.30
N ASP A 144 0.17 -13.61 5.55
CA ASP A 144 -1.09 -13.56 6.31
C ASP A 144 -2.02 -12.47 5.82
N ILE A 145 -1.51 -11.34 5.33
CA ILE A 145 -2.33 -10.31 4.69
C ILE A 145 -3.01 -10.88 3.45
N LEU A 146 -2.28 -11.62 2.61
CA LEU A 146 -2.87 -12.25 1.42
C LEU A 146 -3.89 -13.33 1.80
N ALA A 147 -3.59 -14.14 2.82
CA ALA A 147 -4.53 -15.15 3.32
C ALA A 147 -5.81 -14.50 3.87
N PHE A 148 -5.67 -13.51 4.76
CA PHE A 148 -6.79 -12.74 5.29
C PHE A 148 -7.62 -12.09 4.19
N ALA A 149 -6.97 -11.46 3.20
CA ALA A 149 -7.66 -10.85 2.07
C ALA A 149 -8.40 -11.90 1.23
N SER A 150 -7.84 -13.10 1.06
CA SER A 150 -8.50 -14.18 0.32
C SER A 150 -9.74 -14.73 1.02
N GLU A 151 -9.83 -14.63 2.34
CA GLU A 151 -10.96 -15.11 3.12
C GLU A 151 -12.04 -14.03 3.31
N THR A 152 -11.66 -12.76 3.24
CA THR A 152 -12.54 -11.63 3.63
C THR A 152 -12.97 -10.73 2.49
N LEU A 153 -12.22 -10.67 1.39
CA LEU A 153 -12.66 -9.94 0.21
C LEU A 153 -13.76 -10.71 -0.51
N VAL A 154 -14.75 -9.97 -0.99
CA VAL A 154 -15.69 -10.48 -2.00
C VAL A 154 -14.95 -10.77 -3.30
N ASP A 155 -15.53 -11.62 -4.15
CA ASP A 155 -15.07 -11.86 -5.51
C ASP A 155 -14.82 -10.53 -6.25
N GLU A 156 -13.70 -10.45 -6.97
CA GLU A 156 -13.16 -9.26 -7.65
C GLU A 156 -12.83 -8.06 -6.73
N GLY A 157 -12.96 -8.22 -5.41
CA GLY A 157 -12.51 -7.28 -4.40
C GLY A 157 -10.99 -7.04 -4.46
N ARG A 158 -10.53 -5.89 -3.99
CA ARG A 158 -9.15 -5.42 -4.16
C ARG A 158 -8.39 -5.35 -2.85
N LEU A 159 -7.16 -5.82 -2.89
CA LEU A 159 -6.14 -5.55 -1.88
C LEU A 159 -5.07 -4.68 -2.54
N SER A 160 -4.74 -3.54 -1.95
CA SER A 160 -3.64 -2.68 -2.39
C SER A 160 -2.77 -2.31 -1.20
N PHE A 161 -1.45 -2.51 -1.31
CA PHE A 161 -0.51 -2.10 -0.27
C PHE A 161 0.83 -1.64 -0.85
N TRP A 162 1.55 -0.86 -0.05
CA TRP A 162 2.88 -0.35 -0.38
C TRP A 162 3.95 -1.20 0.29
N MET A 163 4.81 -1.80 -0.53
CA MET A 163 5.89 -2.68 -0.10
C MET A 163 7.24 -2.01 -0.31
N PRO A 164 8.05 -1.77 0.74
CA PRO A 164 9.38 -1.21 0.57
C PRO A 164 10.32 -2.21 -0.12
N THR A 165 11.26 -1.69 -0.89
CA THR A 165 12.29 -2.45 -1.60
C THR A 165 13.63 -1.71 -1.50
N ALA A 166 14.71 -2.45 -1.18
CA ALA A 166 16.07 -1.91 -1.25
C ALA A 166 16.56 -1.99 -2.69
N ASN A 167 17.17 -0.93 -3.22
CA ASN A 167 17.78 -0.97 -4.55
C ASN A 167 19.26 -1.39 -4.47
N ASP A 168 19.91 -1.12 -3.33
CA ASP A 168 21.31 -1.47 -3.11
C ASP A 168 21.38 -2.83 -2.38
N GLU A 169 22.03 -3.81 -3.03
CA GLU A 169 22.28 -5.20 -2.61
C GLU A 169 21.16 -6.22 -2.89
N ASP A 170 20.94 -6.59 -4.16
CA ASP A 170 20.45 -7.89 -4.69
C ASP A 170 19.36 -8.69 -3.94
N GLN A 171 18.62 -8.09 -3.00
CA GLN A 171 17.51 -8.68 -2.26
C GLN A 171 16.22 -8.05 -2.74
N GLU A 172 15.89 -8.27 -4.01
CA GLU A 172 14.54 -7.99 -4.48
C GLU A 172 13.59 -9.01 -3.84
N ILE A 173 12.85 -8.57 -2.81
CA ILE A 173 11.80 -9.38 -2.21
C ILE A 173 10.80 -9.73 -3.32
N PRO A 174 10.45 -11.00 -3.57
CA PRO A 174 9.48 -11.32 -4.61
C PRO A 174 8.11 -10.73 -4.28
N VAL A 175 7.30 -10.48 -5.31
CA VAL A 175 5.89 -10.12 -5.11
C VAL A 175 5.20 -11.30 -4.42
N PRO A 176 4.59 -11.10 -3.22
CA PRO A 176 3.96 -12.20 -2.51
C PRO A 176 2.77 -12.75 -3.30
N SER A 177 2.51 -14.05 -3.18
CA SER A 177 1.52 -14.74 -3.99
C SER A 177 0.61 -15.63 -3.15
N HIS A 178 -0.63 -15.76 -3.61
CA HIS A 178 -1.65 -16.61 -3.02
C HIS A 178 -2.59 -17.11 -4.13
N PRO A 179 -3.02 -18.38 -4.15
CA PRO A 179 -3.82 -18.96 -5.25
C PRO A 179 -5.11 -18.17 -5.55
N TYR A 180 -5.70 -17.60 -4.52
CA TYR A 180 -6.92 -16.80 -4.62
C TYR A 180 -6.69 -15.31 -4.95
N MET A 181 -5.44 -14.84 -4.98
CA MET A 181 -5.12 -13.42 -5.17
C MET A 181 -4.39 -13.20 -6.49
N GLY A 182 -5.11 -12.74 -7.51
CA GLY A 182 -4.54 -12.41 -8.81
C GLY A 182 -3.88 -11.02 -8.80
N VAL A 183 -2.63 -10.92 -9.21
CA VAL A 183 -1.93 -9.62 -9.36
C VAL A 183 -2.57 -8.83 -10.50
N VAL A 184 -2.82 -7.54 -10.26
CA VAL A 184 -3.42 -6.64 -11.26
C VAL A 184 -2.44 -5.55 -11.66
N SER A 185 -1.69 -4.99 -10.71
CA SER A 185 -0.63 -4.04 -11.01
C SER A 185 0.47 -4.10 -9.97
N VAL A 186 1.69 -3.79 -10.43
CA VAL A 186 2.87 -3.56 -9.61
C VAL A 186 3.50 -2.27 -10.10
N CYS A 187 3.44 -1.22 -9.30
CA CYS A 187 3.96 0.10 -9.66
C CYS A 187 5.13 0.47 -8.75
N THR A 188 6.32 0.64 -9.32
CA THR A 188 7.53 0.99 -8.57
C THR A 188 7.71 2.50 -8.51
N GLN A 189 7.89 3.03 -7.30
CA GLN A 189 8.33 4.40 -7.07
C GLN A 189 9.78 4.39 -6.55
N PRO A 190 10.75 4.89 -7.34
CA PRO A 190 12.15 4.96 -6.92
C PRO A 190 12.43 6.18 -6.04
N PHE A 191 13.39 6.01 -5.12
CA PHE A 191 13.93 6.99 -4.17
C PHE A 191 15.44 6.80 -4.04
N ASN A 192 16.24 7.28 -4.98
CA ASN A 192 17.70 7.06 -5.00
C ASN A 192 18.05 5.59 -4.70
N LYS A 193 18.56 5.30 -3.50
CA LYS A 193 18.98 3.96 -3.00
C LYS A 193 17.83 3.02 -2.59
N TRP A 194 16.60 3.51 -2.59
CA TRP A 194 15.42 2.77 -2.15
C TRP A 194 14.32 2.85 -3.19
N SER A 195 13.37 1.95 -3.10
CA SER A 195 12.11 2.06 -3.82
C SER A 195 10.99 1.54 -2.94
N ARG A 196 9.76 1.76 -3.40
CA ARG A 196 8.61 1.04 -2.89
C ARG A 196 7.71 0.66 -4.05
N ARG A 197 7.04 -0.48 -3.92
CA ARG A 197 6.09 -0.98 -4.89
C ARG A 197 4.69 -0.85 -4.34
N LEU A 198 3.81 -0.18 -5.07
CA LEU A 198 2.37 -0.30 -4.87
C LEU A 198 1.92 -1.55 -5.62
N ILE A 199 1.47 -2.55 -4.87
CA ILE A 199 1.00 -3.82 -5.42
C ILE A 199 -0.50 -3.88 -5.21
N THR A 200 -1.25 -4.19 -6.28
CA THR A 200 -2.69 -4.37 -6.24
C THR A 200 -3.07 -5.76 -6.72
N TYR A 201 -3.89 -6.44 -5.93
CA TYR A 201 -4.45 -7.75 -6.22
C TYR A 201 -5.96 -7.65 -6.42
N ARG A 202 -6.53 -8.68 -7.06
CA ARG A 202 -7.95 -9.02 -7.00
C ARG A 202 -8.15 -10.38 -6.36
N ARG A 203 -9.21 -10.52 -5.57
CA ARG A 203 -9.70 -11.85 -5.16
C ARG A 203 -10.38 -12.51 -6.36
N LEU A 204 -9.85 -13.65 -6.80
CA LEU A 204 -10.49 -14.49 -7.83
C LEU A 204 -11.74 -15.16 -7.25
N PRO A 205 -12.78 -15.49 -8.01
CA PRO A 205 -13.83 -16.40 -7.56
C PRO A 205 -13.29 -17.81 -7.32
N ASP A 206 -13.91 -18.57 -6.40
CA ASP A 206 -13.47 -19.93 -6.07
C ASP A 206 -13.47 -20.89 -7.27
N SER A 207 -14.38 -20.68 -8.23
CA SER A 207 -14.45 -21.45 -9.47
C SER A 207 -13.27 -21.25 -10.42
N GLN A 208 -12.46 -20.21 -10.21
CA GLN A 208 -11.30 -19.88 -11.03
C GLN A 208 -9.97 -20.31 -10.41
N VAL A 209 -10.01 -20.95 -9.24
CA VAL A 209 -8.80 -21.33 -8.50
C VAL A 209 -8.45 -22.79 -8.77
N SER A 210 -7.23 -23.03 -9.23
CA SER A 210 -6.69 -24.37 -9.46
C SER A 210 -6.54 -25.09 -8.12
N GLN A 211 -7.08 -26.30 -8.05
CA GLN A 211 -6.95 -27.16 -6.87
C GLN A 211 -5.49 -27.55 -6.65
N GLU A 212 -4.75 -27.79 -7.74
CA GLU A 212 -3.32 -28.10 -7.69
C GLU A 212 -2.51 -26.94 -7.10
N ALA A 213 -2.83 -25.69 -7.48
CA ALA A 213 -2.19 -24.50 -6.91
C ALA A 213 -2.51 -24.31 -5.42
N LEU A 214 -3.74 -24.63 -5.01
CA LEU A 214 -4.17 -24.56 -3.62
C LEU A 214 -3.51 -25.64 -2.75
N GLU A 215 -3.42 -26.87 -3.26
CA GLU A 215 -2.70 -27.97 -2.61
C GLU A 215 -1.21 -27.64 -2.45
N ALA A 216 -0.57 -27.13 -3.51
CA ALA A 216 0.82 -26.69 -3.46
C ALA A 216 1.04 -25.57 -2.43
N TYR A 217 0.11 -24.59 -2.38
CA TYR A 217 0.15 -23.53 -1.37
C TYR A 217 -0.02 -24.05 0.04
N THR A 218 -0.93 -24.99 0.27
CA THR A 218 -1.22 -25.55 1.60
C THR A 218 -0.07 -26.44 2.10
N ASN A 219 0.51 -27.22 1.19
CA ASN A 219 1.62 -28.12 1.47
C ASN A 219 2.98 -27.41 1.57
N ARG A 220 3.06 -26.11 1.22
CA ARG A 220 4.29 -25.35 1.37
C ARG A 220 4.67 -25.32 2.85
N GLN A 221 5.93 -25.57 3.15
CA GLN A 221 6.42 -25.30 4.51
C GLN A 221 6.29 -23.80 4.74
N LYS A 222 5.40 -23.39 5.65
CA LYS A 222 5.33 -21.99 6.09
C LYS A 222 6.73 -21.59 6.55
N LEU A 223 7.18 -20.42 6.10
CA LEU A 223 8.46 -19.87 6.51
C LEU A 223 8.51 -19.80 8.03
N THR A 224 9.32 -20.68 8.62
CA THR A 224 9.56 -20.68 10.07
C THR A 224 10.87 -19.93 10.29
N LEU A 225 10.76 -18.67 10.70
CA LEU A 225 11.93 -17.84 10.99
C LEU A 225 12.24 -17.93 12.48
N ASN A 226 13.43 -18.45 12.80
CA ASN A 226 13.93 -18.51 14.16
C ASN A 226 14.57 -17.16 14.53
N GLY A 227 13.98 -16.45 15.49
CA GLY A 227 14.46 -15.17 15.98
C GLY A 227 13.62 -14.65 17.14
N THR A 228 14.23 -13.88 18.02
CA THR A 228 13.60 -13.32 19.23
C THR A 228 13.29 -11.84 19.11
N SER A 229 13.87 -11.15 18.11
CA SER A 229 13.67 -9.72 17.85
C SER A 229 13.12 -9.45 16.45
N ALA A 230 12.49 -8.28 16.25
CA ALA A 230 11.98 -7.89 14.94
C ALA A 230 13.10 -7.73 13.89
N ASP A 231 14.31 -7.36 14.29
CA ASP A 231 15.45 -7.17 13.39
C ASP A 231 16.18 -8.48 13.06
N GLU A 232 16.05 -9.51 13.90
CA GLU A 232 16.46 -10.89 13.58
C GLU A 232 15.53 -11.52 12.55
N LEU A 233 14.22 -11.30 12.70
CA LEU A 233 13.21 -11.84 11.80
C LEU A 233 13.12 -11.12 10.45
N ASN A 234 13.75 -9.94 10.33
CA ASN A 234 13.64 -9.06 9.17
C ASN A 234 14.98 -8.46 8.77
N PRO A 235 15.80 -9.17 7.96
CA PRO A 235 17.07 -8.66 7.46
C PRO A 235 16.95 -7.30 6.76
N PHE A 236 15.87 -7.08 6.02
CA PHE A 236 15.54 -5.79 5.39
C PHE A 236 15.41 -4.64 6.41
N ARG A 237 14.75 -4.86 7.56
CA ARG A 237 14.56 -3.82 8.58
C ARG A 237 15.90 -3.36 9.15
N ARG A 238 16.84 -4.29 9.33
CA ARG A 238 18.19 -3.98 9.81
C ARG A 238 18.91 -3.04 8.85
N GLY A 239 18.87 -3.30 7.54
CA GLY A 239 19.48 -2.43 6.53
C GLY A 239 18.78 -1.08 6.39
N TYR A 240 17.45 -1.07 6.50
CA TYR A 240 16.64 0.15 6.41
C TYR A 240 16.85 1.09 7.60
N PHE A 241 16.77 0.59 8.84
CA PHE A 241 16.83 1.44 10.04
C PHE A 241 18.27 1.77 10.50
N LYS A 242 19.28 0.92 10.24
CA LYS A 242 20.67 1.22 10.60
C LYS A 242 21.24 2.46 9.90
N LYS A 243 20.74 2.80 8.70
CA LYS A 243 21.22 3.99 7.95
C LYS A 243 20.56 5.31 8.41
N PHE A 244 19.60 5.26 9.34
CA PHE A 244 18.99 6.46 9.96
C PHE A 244 19.57 6.76 11.35
N GLU A 245 20.39 5.88 11.91
CA GLU A 245 21.25 6.22 13.04
C GLU A 245 22.35 7.13 12.48
N ALA A 246 22.33 8.39 12.88
CA ALA A 246 23.31 9.38 12.44
C ALA A 246 24.73 8.89 12.76
N GLU A 247 25.66 9.09 11.84
CA GLU A 247 27.08 9.18 12.20
C GLU A 247 27.19 10.32 13.21
N GLU A 248 27.41 9.98 14.49
CA GLU A 248 27.89 10.93 15.50
C GLU A 248 29.29 11.45 15.14
#